data_AF-A0A2M7QIS2-F1
#
_entry.id   AF-A0A2M7QIS2-F1
#
_cell.length_a   1.000
_cell.length_b   1.000
_cell.length_c   1.000
_cell.angle_alpha   90.00
_cell.angle_beta   90.00
_cell.angle_gamma   90.00
#
_symmetry.space_group_name_H-M   'P 1'
#
loop_
_entity.id
_entity.type
_entity.pdbx_description
1 polymer ?
#
loop_
_entity_poly.entity_id
_entity_poly.type
_entity_poly.pdbx_seq_one_letter_code
_entity_poly.pdbx_strand_id
1 'polypeptide(L)'
;MRTSKDESKEENNINWKHPGGKFRRVGPSSCSEVELLAIILGSGSRGKTAEQIAQQILDKYGTLPDLMGVSLKELIKIKGLKEVKATQIATVFEIARRIVKHLEKE
;
A
#
# COMPACT_ATOMS: atom_id res chain seq x y z
N MET A 1 -32.29 11.81 12.25
CA MET A 1 -31.13 10.98 12.65
C MET A 1 -30.99 9.89 11.59
N ARG A 2 -30.13 10.08 10.59
CA ARG A 2 -29.89 9.06 9.55
C ARG A 2 -29.12 7.91 10.21
N THR A 3 -29.55 6.67 9.98
CA THR A 3 -29.00 5.50 10.69
C THR A 3 -27.66 5.09 10.08
N SER A 4 -26.79 4.46 10.88
CA SER A 4 -25.46 3.94 10.45
C SER A 4 -25.51 2.95 9.27
N LYS A 5 -26.70 2.49 8.90
CA LYS A 5 -26.95 1.57 7.77
C LYS A 5 -27.14 2.29 6.42
N ASP A 6 -27.43 3.59 6.43
CA ASP A 6 -27.53 4.42 5.20
C ASP A 6 -26.15 4.97 4.78
N GLU A 7 -25.31 5.38 5.73
CA GLU A 7 -23.96 5.89 5.44
C GLU A 7 -23.07 4.82 4.76
N SER A 8 -23.17 3.57 5.22
CA SER A 8 -22.44 2.43 4.64
C SER A 8 -22.86 2.07 3.22
N LYS A 9 -24.06 2.46 2.76
CA LYS A 9 -24.52 2.24 1.38
C LYS A 9 -24.09 3.36 0.43
N GLU A 10 -24.03 4.59 0.91
CA GLU A 10 -23.54 5.74 0.11
C GLU A 10 -22.02 5.68 -0.12
N GLU A 11 -21.25 5.21 0.86
CA GLU A 11 -19.79 5.15 0.75
C GLU A 11 -19.26 4.12 -0.27
N ASN A 12 -20.03 3.04 -0.50
CA ASN A 12 -19.67 1.99 -1.45
C ASN A 12 -19.77 2.44 -2.93
N ASN A 13 -20.33 3.62 -3.22
CA ASN A 13 -20.43 4.17 -4.58
C ASN A 13 -19.59 5.45 -4.78
N ILE A 14 -18.66 5.75 -3.85
CA ILE A 14 -17.76 6.89 -3.96
C ILE A 14 -16.55 6.49 -4.81
N ASN A 15 -16.33 7.21 -5.92
CA ASN A 15 -15.09 7.11 -6.68
C ASN A 15 -13.96 7.83 -5.94
N TRP A 16 -13.12 7.07 -5.23
CA TRP A 16 -12.00 7.58 -4.47
C TRP A 16 -10.84 8.00 -5.39
N LYS A 17 -10.52 9.29 -5.42
CA LYS A 17 -9.37 9.81 -6.20
C LYS A 17 -8.05 9.83 -5.42
N HIS A 18 -8.11 9.63 -4.11
CA HIS A 18 -6.95 9.70 -3.21
C HIS A 18 -6.98 8.55 -2.21
N PRO A 19 -6.09 7.55 -2.35
CA PRO A 19 -6.02 6.39 -1.46
C PRO A 19 -5.95 6.77 0.03
N GLY A 20 -5.15 7.77 0.39
CA GLY A 20 -5.05 8.24 1.78
C GLY A 20 -6.33 8.91 2.29
N GLY A 21 -7.12 9.53 1.41
CA GLY A 21 -8.42 10.07 1.76
C GLY A 21 -9.44 8.96 2.05
N LYS A 22 -9.44 7.92 1.20
CA LYS A 22 -10.23 6.70 1.41
C LYS A 22 -9.88 6.04 2.74
N PHE A 23 -8.59 5.76 2.96
CA PHE A 23 -8.09 5.13 4.19
C PHE A 23 -8.58 5.86 5.46
N ARG A 24 -8.51 7.19 5.49
CA ARG A 24 -8.93 7.98 6.66
C ARG A 24 -10.43 7.99 6.89
N ARG A 25 -11.25 7.85 5.83
CA ARG A 25 -12.71 7.96 5.96
C ARG A 25 -13.37 6.60 6.18
N VAL A 26 -12.98 5.59 5.41
CA VAL A 26 -13.63 4.26 5.40
C VAL A 26 -12.74 3.13 5.91
N GLY A 27 -11.55 3.48 6.42
CA GLY A 27 -10.64 2.56 7.08
C GLY A 27 -9.77 1.72 6.13
N PRO A 28 -8.78 0.99 6.70
CA PRO A 28 -7.83 0.18 5.96
C PRO A 28 -8.47 -1.02 5.24
N SER A 29 -9.51 -1.63 5.82
CA SER A 29 -10.17 -2.83 5.27
C SER A 29 -10.84 -2.59 3.91
N SER A 30 -11.12 -1.33 3.59
CA SER A 30 -11.72 -0.93 2.31
C SER A 30 -10.66 -0.62 1.24
N CYS A 31 -9.38 -0.56 1.59
CA CYS A 31 -8.28 -0.26 0.68
C CYS A 31 -7.73 -1.56 0.05
N SER A 32 -7.50 -1.51 -1.26
CA SER A 32 -6.75 -2.54 -1.99
C SER A 32 -5.25 -2.50 -1.64
N GLU A 33 -4.52 -3.58 -1.92
CA GLU A 33 -3.06 -3.63 -1.73
C GLU A 33 -2.34 -2.52 -2.52
N VAL A 34 -2.83 -2.18 -3.71
CA VAL A 34 -2.33 -1.07 -4.54
C VAL A 34 -2.48 0.25 -3.80
N GLU A 35 -3.65 0.50 -3.22
CA GLU A 35 -3.94 1.72 -2.46
C GLU A 35 -3.07 1.81 -1.20
N LEU A 36 -2.90 0.70 -0.46
CA LEU A 36 -2.06 0.64 0.72
C LEU A 36 -0.59 0.93 0.40
N LEU A 37 -0.05 0.32 -0.66
CA LEU A 37 1.31 0.62 -1.14
C LEU A 37 1.44 2.05 -1.63
N ALA A 38 0.45 2.58 -2.35
CA ALA A 38 0.46 3.97 -2.81
C ALA A 38 0.51 4.97 -1.64
N ILE A 39 -0.17 4.67 -0.53
CA ILE A 39 -0.12 5.46 0.70
C ILE A 39 1.29 5.45 1.29
N ILE A 40 1.94 4.28 1.38
CA ILE A 40 3.32 4.14 1.89
C ILE A 40 4.30 4.94 1.01
N LEU A 41 4.14 4.86 -0.31
CA LEU A 41 4.96 5.60 -1.28
C LEU A 41 4.78 7.12 -1.17
N GLY A 42 3.61 7.57 -0.68
CA GLY A 42 3.21 8.95 -0.43
C GLY A 42 2.99 9.80 -1.68
N SER A 43 3.85 9.68 -2.69
CA SER A 43 3.83 10.46 -3.91
C SER A 43 4.23 9.63 -5.14
N GLY A 44 3.86 10.12 -6.31
CA GLY A 44 4.31 9.59 -7.60
C GLY A 44 5.77 9.90 -7.90
N SER A 45 6.21 9.51 -9.10
CA SER A 45 7.49 9.92 -9.69
C SER A 45 7.23 10.59 -11.04
N ARG A 46 8.27 11.10 -11.71
CA ARG A 46 8.11 11.77 -13.02
C ARG A 46 7.38 10.84 -14.01
N GLY A 47 6.14 11.21 -14.35
CA GLY A 47 5.29 10.49 -15.30
C GLY A 47 4.56 9.25 -14.75
N LYS A 48 4.57 9.01 -13.43
CA LYS A 48 3.78 7.93 -12.79
C LYS A 48 3.20 8.34 -11.45
N THR A 49 1.94 8.05 -11.18
CA THR A 49 1.33 8.23 -9.85
C THR A 49 1.85 7.19 -8.85
N ALA A 50 1.62 7.40 -7.55
CA ALA A 50 1.97 6.42 -6.52
C ALA A 50 1.25 5.08 -6.76
N GLU A 51 -0.03 5.13 -7.15
CA GLU A 51 -0.84 3.96 -7.49
C GLU A 51 -0.28 3.21 -8.70
N GLN A 52 0.17 3.92 -9.75
CA GLN A 52 0.80 3.27 -10.90
C GLN A 52 2.14 2.60 -10.55
N ILE A 53 2.90 3.17 -9.61
CA ILE A 53 4.14 2.55 -9.11
C ILE A 53 3.80 1.33 -8.26
N ALA A 54 2.82 1.44 -7.36
CA ALA A 54 2.33 0.34 -6.53
C ALA A 54 1.80 -0.82 -7.39
N GLN A 55 0.99 -0.53 -8.40
CA GLN A 55 0.51 -1.52 -9.35
C GLN A 55 1.67 -2.21 -10.06
N GLN A 56 2.66 -1.46 -10.56
CA GLN A 56 3.83 -2.05 -11.22
C GLN A 56 4.63 -2.98 -10.28
N ILE A 57 4.68 -2.68 -8.99
CA ILE A 57 5.35 -3.54 -8.00
C ILE A 57 4.58 -4.85 -7.87
N LEU A 58 3.26 -4.79 -7.69
CA LEU A 58 2.41 -5.99 -7.56
C LEU A 58 2.35 -6.79 -8.86
N ASP A 59 2.31 -6.14 -10.03
CA ASP A 59 2.39 -6.84 -11.33
C ASP A 59 3.70 -7.62 -11.48
N LYS A 60 4.80 -7.11 -10.91
CA LYS A 60 6.13 -7.73 -11.01
C LYS A 60 6.32 -8.87 -10.01
N TYR A 61 5.82 -8.73 -8.78
CA TYR A 61 6.13 -9.66 -7.69
C TYR A 61 4.93 -10.49 -7.24
N GLY A 62 3.71 -10.18 -7.68
CA GLY A 62 2.49 -10.87 -7.25
C GLY A 62 1.89 -10.21 -6.02
N THR A 63 1.96 -10.91 -4.88
CA THR A 63 1.28 -10.52 -3.64
C THR A 63 2.20 -9.77 -2.66
N LEU A 64 1.64 -9.17 -1.61
CA LEU A 64 2.44 -8.55 -0.54
C LEU A 64 3.43 -9.52 0.16
N PRO A 65 3.05 -10.78 0.47
CA PRO A 65 4.00 -11.78 0.93
C PRO A 65 5.18 -12.01 -0.02
N ASP A 66 4.94 -12.10 -1.32
CA ASP A 66 6.00 -12.31 -2.32
C ASP A 66 6.98 -11.14 -2.35
N LEU A 67 6.47 -9.92 -2.12
CA LEU A 67 7.26 -8.70 -2.05
C LEU A 67 8.16 -8.63 -0.79
N MET A 68 7.76 -9.27 0.31
CA MET A 68 8.49 -9.21 1.59
C MET A 68 9.93 -9.77 1.50
N GLY A 69 10.19 -10.67 0.55
CA GLY A 69 11.51 -11.27 0.30
C GLY A 69 12.40 -10.50 -0.69
N VAL A 70 11.90 -9.43 -1.30
CA VAL A 70 12.61 -8.71 -2.37
C VAL A 70 13.71 -7.81 -1.80
N SER A 71 14.92 -7.92 -2.33
CA SER A 71 16.04 -7.08 -1.90
C SER A 71 15.87 -5.61 -2.30
N LEU A 72 16.45 -4.70 -1.52
CA LEU A 72 16.47 -3.26 -1.83
C LEU A 72 17.03 -2.97 -3.24
N LYS A 73 18.05 -3.72 -3.67
CA LYS A 73 18.64 -3.60 -5.02
C LYS A 73 17.64 -3.93 -6.11
N GLU A 74 16.78 -4.93 -5.91
CA GLU A 74 15.73 -5.30 -6.87
C GLU A 74 14.58 -4.28 -6.89
N LEU A 75 14.24 -3.70 -5.74
CA LEU A 75 13.25 -2.63 -5.65
C LEU A 75 13.71 -1.39 -6.43
N ILE A 76 14.97 -0.96 -6.27
CA ILE A 76 15.50 0.25 -6.94
C ILE A 76 15.50 0.13 -8.48
N LYS A 77 15.48 -1.09 -9.03
CA LYS A 77 15.35 -1.32 -10.48
C LYS A 77 13.99 -0.93 -11.04
N ILE A 78 12.96 -0.76 -10.20
CA ILE A 78 11.62 -0.34 -10.64
C ILE A 78 11.62 1.15 -10.97
N LYS A 79 11.20 1.50 -12.18
CA LYS A 79 11.13 2.89 -12.64
C LYS A 79 10.17 3.69 -11.75
N GLY A 80 10.71 4.70 -11.07
CA GLY A 80 9.96 5.55 -10.14
C GLY A 80 10.16 5.19 -8.67
N LEU A 81 10.83 4.07 -8.39
CA LEU A 81 11.20 3.61 -7.06
C LEU A 81 12.70 3.82 -6.85
N LYS A 82 13.07 5.01 -6.39
CA LYS A 82 14.46 5.35 -6.01
C LYS A 82 14.71 4.98 -4.55
N GLU A 83 15.95 5.13 -4.12
CA GLU A 83 16.45 4.75 -2.80
C GLU A 83 15.49 5.07 -1.66
N VAL A 84 15.00 6.31 -1.55
CA VAL A 84 14.06 6.73 -0.49
C VAL A 84 12.81 5.84 -0.43
N LYS A 85 12.12 5.66 -1.57
CA LYS A 85 10.86 4.90 -1.62
C LYS A 85 11.08 3.39 -1.51
N ALA A 86 12.20 2.90 -2.07
CA ALA A 86 12.57 1.51 -1.96
C ALA A 86 12.89 1.15 -0.49
N THR A 87 13.60 2.04 0.23
CA THR A 87 13.90 1.89 1.66
C THR A 87 12.62 1.95 2.50
N GLN A 88 11.66 2.83 2.18
CA GLN A 88 10.36 2.86 2.86
C GLN A 88 9.64 1.50 2.77
N ILE A 89 9.53 0.93 1.57
CA ILE A 89 8.90 -0.39 1.37
C ILE A 89 9.64 -1.47 2.15
N ALA A 90 10.97 -1.55 2.02
CA ALA A 90 11.78 -2.53 2.72
C ALA A 90 11.61 -2.42 4.25
N THR A 91 11.48 -1.19 4.76
CA THR A 91 11.28 -0.92 6.19
C THR A 91 9.94 -1.44 6.69
N VAL A 92 8.84 -1.18 5.96
CA VAL A 92 7.50 -1.68 6.32
C VAL A 92 7.48 -3.20 6.40
N PHE A 93 8.09 -3.88 5.42
CA PHE A 93 8.16 -5.35 5.40
C PHE A 93 9.04 -5.93 6.50
N GLU A 94 10.16 -5.29 6.82
CA GLU A 94 11.00 -5.71 7.93
C GLU A 94 10.28 -5.54 9.28
N ILE A 95 9.52 -4.46 9.47
CA ILE A 95 8.68 -4.28 10.66
C ILE A 95 7.64 -5.39 10.75
N ALA A 96 6.91 -5.66 9.67
CA ALA A 96 5.92 -6.75 9.62
C ALA A 96 6.55 -8.11 9.97
N ARG A 97 7.71 -8.43 9.40
CA ARG A 97 8.46 -9.65 9.71
C ARG A 97 8.82 -9.76 11.19
N ARG A 98 9.28 -8.66 11.82
CA ARG A 98 9.63 -8.64 13.25
C ARG A 98 8.41 -8.87 14.14
N ILE A 99 7.27 -8.30 13.78
CA ILE A 99 6.01 -8.49 14.51
C ILE A 99 5.58 -9.95 14.42
N VAL A 100 5.53 -10.53 13.21
CA VAL A 100 5.16 -11.95 13.03
C VAL A 100 6.10 -12.86 13.82
N LYS A 101 7.42 -12.66 13.70
CA LYS A 101 8.42 -13.43 14.44
C LYS A 101 8.27 -13.30 15.97
N HIS A 102 7.74 -12.17 16.45
CA HIS A 102 7.47 -11.99 17.88
C HIS A 102 6.24 -12.78 18.30
N LEU A 103 5.15 -12.73 17.52
CA LEU A 103 3.91 -13.46 17.77
C LEU A 103 4.08 -14.99 17.68
N GLU A 104 4.98 -15.49 16.83
CA GLU A 104 5.27 -16.93 16.72
C GLU A 104 6.05 -17.51 17.92
N LYS A 105 6.61 -16.66 18.78
CA LYS A 105 7.40 -17.07 19.95
C LYS A 105 6.58 -17.10 21.24
N GLU A 106 5.35 -16.61 21.21
CA GLU A 106 4.36 -16.67 22.30
C GLU A 106 3.46 -17.89 22.12
#